data_AF-X1JZ75-F1
#
_entry.id   AF-X1JZ75-F1
#
_cell.length_a   1.000
_cell.length_b   1.000
_cell.length_c   1.000
_cell.angle_alpha   90.00
_cell.angle_beta   90.00
_cell.angle_gamma   90.00
#
_symmetry.space_group_name_H-M   'P 1'
#
loop_
_entity.id
_entity.type
_entity.pdbx_description
1 polymer ?
#
loop_
_entity_poly.entity_id
_entity_poly.type
_entity_poly.pdbx_seq_one_letter_code
_entity_poly.pdbx_strand_id
1 'polypeptide(L)'
;LGFGLGKLLGGLAFSLGLILVVVAGSELFTGNCLIVAPWMSARISGSQLLRNWGIVYFSNLAGALILVVLIFYAQFWALDSYRVGVNALMIANAKVNLAFVPALYRGIMCNVLVCLAVWLCFAARSVTSRILVIVFPITAFVACGFEHSIANMFFIPMGMAMAGQAEVAQAAGVTAAQITNVTALGFVHNLIPVTIGNVIGGSSVGMLYWLVFLRKERAAEVVAARRWLGRFVTVEAQPQKVWTPDVETTALLSVLAKARDDATFLAQLSEN
;
A
#
# COMPACT_ATOMS: atom_id res chain seq x y z
N LEU A 1 -6.59 -31.60 2.63
CA LEU A 1 -7.09 -30.53 1.72
C LEU A 1 -6.22 -30.53 0.47
N GLY A 2 -6.79 -30.35 -0.72
CA GLY A 2 -6.00 -30.19 -1.95
C GLY A 2 -5.23 -28.87 -2.00
N PHE A 3 -4.23 -28.79 -2.88
CA PHE A 3 -3.34 -27.62 -3.03
C PHE A 3 -4.10 -26.29 -3.17
N GLY A 4 -5.04 -26.20 -4.11
CA GLY A 4 -5.79 -24.97 -4.38
C GLY A 4 -6.65 -24.52 -3.21
N LEU A 5 -7.39 -25.44 -2.59
CA LEU A 5 -8.27 -25.11 -1.47
C LEU A 5 -7.48 -24.68 -0.22
N GLY A 6 -6.32 -25.32 0.04
CA GLY A 6 -5.42 -24.90 1.12
C GLY A 6 -4.89 -23.47 0.92
N LYS A 7 -4.50 -23.13 -0.31
CA LYS A 7 -4.06 -21.77 -0.68
C LYS A 7 -5.19 -20.74 -0.54
N LEU A 8 -6.40 -21.08 -0.94
CA LEU A 8 -7.58 -20.22 -0.81
C LEU A 8 -7.90 -19.91 0.66
N LEU A 9 -7.99 -20.94 1.51
CA LEU A 9 -8.27 -20.77 2.93
C LEU A 9 -7.15 -20.01 3.65
N GLY A 10 -5.90 -20.29 3.31
CA GLY A 10 -4.75 -19.53 3.81
C GLY A 10 -4.82 -18.05 3.42
N GLY A 11 -5.18 -17.75 2.16
CA GLY A 11 -5.37 -16.37 1.69
C GLY A 11 -6.53 -15.66 2.37
N LEU A 12 -7.65 -16.36 2.59
CA LEU A 12 -8.80 -15.82 3.31
C LEU A 12 -8.42 -15.45 4.75
N ALA A 13 -7.72 -16.33 5.46
CA ALA A 13 -7.23 -16.04 6.81
C ALA A 13 -6.21 -14.89 6.81
N PHE A 14 -5.33 -14.84 5.81
CA PHE A 14 -4.33 -13.78 5.67
C PHE A 14 -4.94 -12.39 5.46
N SER A 15 -6.15 -12.29 4.89
CA SER A 15 -6.84 -11.01 4.69
C SER A 15 -7.06 -10.22 5.98
N LEU A 16 -7.10 -10.91 7.14
CA LEU A 16 -7.14 -10.28 8.46
C LEU A 16 -6.03 -9.24 8.66
N GLY A 17 -4.82 -9.47 8.14
CA GLY A 17 -3.70 -8.54 8.31
C GLY A 17 -3.99 -7.15 7.75
N LEU A 18 -4.48 -7.05 6.51
CA LEU A 18 -4.81 -5.75 5.91
C LEU A 18 -6.09 -5.16 6.50
N ILE A 19 -7.06 -6.00 6.91
CA ILE A 19 -8.26 -5.53 7.63
C ILE A 19 -7.84 -4.79 8.90
N LEU A 20 -6.96 -5.38 9.72
CA LEU A 20 -6.48 -4.75 10.94
C LEU A 20 -5.75 -3.44 10.65
N VAL A 21 -4.89 -3.40 9.64
CA VAL A 21 -4.17 -2.18 9.25
C VAL A 21 -5.12 -1.05 8.89
N VAL A 22 -6.07 -1.31 7.98
CA VAL A 22 -6.97 -0.28 7.46
C VAL A 22 -8.02 0.14 8.48
N VAL A 23 -8.55 -0.78 9.28
CA VAL A 23 -9.58 -0.48 10.28
C VAL A 23 -9.00 0.19 11.51
N ALA A 24 -7.83 -0.25 11.99
CA ALA A 24 -7.15 0.39 13.12
C ALA A 24 -6.44 1.70 12.76
N GLY A 25 -6.25 1.96 11.46
CA GLY A 25 -5.57 3.17 10.98
C GLY A 25 -4.05 3.14 11.14
N SER A 26 -3.44 1.95 11.08
CA SER A 26 -1.98 1.83 11.11
C SER A 26 -1.39 2.02 9.71
N GLU A 27 -0.06 2.25 9.66
CA GLU A 27 0.65 2.44 8.41
C GLU A 27 1.38 1.18 7.96
N LEU A 28 1.18 0.84 6.68
CA LEU A 28 1.84 -0.27 6.02
C LEU A 28 2.55 0.22 4.76
N PHE A 29 3.85 -0.07 4.65
CA PHE A 29 4.71 0.42 3.58
C PHE A 29 4.12 0.20 2.18
N THR A 30 3.57 -0.98 1.94
CA THR A 30 3.02 -1.39 0.65
C THR A 30 1.80 -0.56 0.24
N GLY A 31 0.91 -0.23 1.20
CA GLY A 31 -0.17 0.74 1.00
C GLY A 31 0.33 2.17 0.78
N ASN A 32 1.37 2.57 1.51
CA ASN A 32 1.99 3.90 1.39
C ASN A 32 2.71 4.12 0.05
N CYS A 33 2.84 3.11 -0.80
CA CYS A 33 3.29 3.29 -2.18
C CYS A 33 2.32 4.18 -3.00
N LEU A 34 1.04 4.27 -2.60
CA LEU A 34 0.05 5.17 -3.23
C LEU A 34 0.38 6.67 -3.05
N ILE A 35 1.27 7.03 -2.12
CA ILE A 35 1.72 8.41 -1.87
C ILE A 35 2.50 8.97 -3.09
N VAL A 36 2.87 8.13 -4.06
CA VAL A 36 3.32 8.57 -5.38
C VAL A 36 2.31 9.49 -6.07
N ALA A 37 1.00 9.30 -5.89
CA ALA A 37 -0.02 10.17 -6.51
C ALA A 37 0.03 11.64 -6.02
N PRO A 38 0.04 11.95 -4.71
CA PRO A 38 0.24 13.32 -4.25
C PRO A 38 1.65 13.87 -4.54
N TRP A 39 2.67 13.01 -4.61
CA TRP A 39 4.01 13.43 -5.09
C TRP A 39 3.95 13.89 -6.53
N MET A 40 3.36 13.11 -7.44
CA MET A 40 3.15 13.49 -8.84
C MET A 40 2.35 14.78 -9.00
N SER A 41 1.41 15.03 -8.08
CA SER A 41 0.65 16.28 -8.00
C SER A 41 1.41 17.48 -7.41
N ALA A 42 2.71 17.33 -7.13
CA ALA A 42 3.56 18.32 -6.46
C ALA A 42 3.04 18.81 -5.09
N ARG A 43 2.19 18.01 -4.42
CA ARG A 43 1.70 18.30 -3.07
C ARG A 43 2.71 17.97 -1.98
N ILE A 44 3.68 17.10 -2.30
CA ILE A 44 4.79 16.73 -1.43
C ILE A 44 6.10 16.67 -2.22
N SER A 45 7.20 16.91 -1.54
CA SER A 45 8.56 16.74 -2.07
C SER A 45 8.96 15.26 -2.15
N GLY A 46 9.95 14.95 -3.01
CA GLY A 46 10.54 13.61 -3.06
C GLY A 46 11.21 13.20 -1.74
N SER A 47 11.80 14.16 -1.02
CA SER A 47 12.40 13.91 0.30
C SER A 47 11.35 13.47 1.32
N GLN A 48 10.17 14.12 1.34
CA GLN A 48 9.05 13.71 2.21
C GLN A 48 8.55 12.30 1.87
N LEU A 49 8.43 11.97 0.58
CA LEU A 49 8.05 10.62 0.13
C LEU A 49 9.05 9.56 0.63
N LEU A 50 10.34 9.77 0.37
CA LEU A 50 11.39 8.81 0.75
C LEU A 50 11.54 8.70 2.27
N ARG A 51 11.42 9.81 3.01
CA ARG A 51 11.43 9.81 4.48
C ARG A 51 10.27 8.98 5.02
N ASN A 52 9.06 9.18 4.48
CA ASN A 52 7.90 8.41 4.90
C ASN A 52 8.10 6.91 4.63
N TRP A 53 8.52 6.56 3.41
CA TRP A 53 8.81 5.17 3.05
C TRP A 53 9.85 4.53 3.97
N GLY A 54 10.95 5.24 4.25
CA GLY A 54 11.98 4.75 5.16
C GLY A 54 11.46 4.49 6.58
N ILE A 55 10.80 5.48 7.19
CA ILE A 55 10.27 5.37 8.56
C ILE A 55 9.30 4.19 8.68
N VAL A 56 8.35 4.09 7.75
CA VAL A 56 7.31 3.05 7.80
C VAL A 56 7.90 1.67 7.52
N TYR A 57 8.82 1.55 6.56
CA TYR A 57 9.47 0.26 6.25
C TYR A 57 10.26 -0.30 7.45
N PHE A 58 11.06 0.53 8.12
CA PHE A 58 11.83 0.09 9.28
C PHE A 58 10.96 -0.13 10.52
N SER A 59 9.90 0.67 10.71
CA SER A 59 8.92 0.43 11.78
C SER A 59 8.15 -0.88 11.56
N ASN A 60 7.77 -1.18 10.32
CA ASN A 60 7.14 -2.44 9.94
C ASN A 60 8.09 -3.63 10.18
N LEU A 61 9.38 -3.51 9.84
CA LEU A 61 10.39 -4.53 10.15
C LEU A 61 10.50 -4.76 11.66
N ALA A 62 10.63 -3.70 12.45
CA ALA A 62 10.72 -3.80 13.91
C ALA A 62 9.49 -4.50 14.49
N GLY A 63 8.28 -4.11 14.06
CA GLY A 63 7.04 -4.76 14.48
C GLY A 63 6.97 -6.24 14.10
N ALA A 64 7.40 -6.59 12.89
CA ALA A 64 7.43 -7.99 12.44
C ALA A 64 8.40 -8.83 13.28
N LEU A 65 9.59 -8.32 13.60
CA LEU A 65 10.58 -9.03 14.43
C LEU A 65 10.13 -9.17 15.88
N ILE A 66 9.48 -8.14 16.45
CA ILE A 66 8.84 -8.24 17.78
C ILE A 66 7.82 -9.38 17.78
N LEU A 67 6.98 -9.47 16.74
CA LEU A 67 5.99 -10.53 16.62
C LEU A 67 6.63 -11.91 16.48
N VAL A 68 7.74 -12.04 15.74
CA VAL A 68 8.51 -13.29 15.65
C VAL A 68 8.94 -13.76 17.04
N VAL A 69 9.52 -12.87 17.85
CA VAL A 69 9.94 -13.18 19.22
C VAL A 69 8.75 -13.64 20.07
N LEU A 70 7.65 -12.89 20.06
CA LEU A 70 6.46 -13.22 20.84
C LEU A 70 5.86 -14.59 20.46
N ILE A 71 5.70 -14.86 19.15
CA ILE A 71 5.14 -16.11 18.65
C ILE A 71 6.08 -17.29 18.90
N PHE A 72 7.39 -17.09 18.78
CA PHE A 72 8.39 -18.10 19.07
C PHE A 72 8.35 -18.53 20.54
N TYR A 73 8.36 -17.58 21.48
CA TYR A 73 8.29 -17.88 22.91
C TYR A 73 6.90 -18.35 23.37
N ALA A 74 5.84 -18.01 22.64
CA ALA A 74 4.52 -18.60 22.84
C ALA A 74 4.41 -20.06 22.35
N GLN A 75 5.47 -20.63 21.77
CA GLN A 75 5.57 -22.05 21.36
C GLN A 75 4.50 -22.49 20.35
N PHE A 76 3.94 -21.56 19.57
CA PHE A 76 2.97 -21.88 18.52
C PHE A 76 3.51 -22.89 17.49
N TRP A 77 4.83 -22.89 17.32
CA TRP A 77 5.51 -23.80 16.41
C TRP A 77 5.44 -25.27 16.85
N ALA A 78 5.19 -25.57 18.13
CA ALA A 78 5.07 -26.93 18.66
C ALA A 78 3.67 -27.53 18.46
N LEU A 79 2.68 -26.72 18.07
CA LEU A 79 1.31 -27.18 17.84
C LEU A 79 1.25 -28.23 16.72
N ASP A 80 0.27 -29.13 16.85
CA ASP A 80 0.00 -30.23 15.91
C ASP A 80 1.27 -31.09 15.68
N SER A 81 1.92 -31.50 16.78
CA SER A 81 3.17 -32.27 16.75
C SER A 81 4.24 -31.62 15.87
N TYR A 82 4.52 -30.34 16.13
CA TYR A 82 5.48 -29.49 15.41
C TYR A 82 5.13 -29.16 13.95
N ARG A 83 3.99 -29.61 13.41
CA ARG A 83 3.61 -29.36 12.00
C ARG A 83 3.45 -27.88 11.68
N VAL A 84 3.08 -27.05 12.66
CA VAL A 84 3.05 -25.60 12.50
C VAL A 84 4.46 -25.03 12.27
N GLY A 85 5.44 -25.45 13.08
CA GLY A 85 6.85 -25.09 12.91
C GLY A 85 7.41 -25.57 11.57
N VAL A 86 7.09 -26.81 11.18
CA VAL A 86 7.47 -27.37 9.85
C VAL A 86 6.92 -26.50 8.72
N ASN A 87 5.65 -26.10 8.80
CA ASN A 87 5.05 -25.24 7.78
C ASN A 87 5.73 -23.86 7.71
N ALA A 88 6.06 -23.25 8.86
CA ALA A 88 6.79 -21.99 8.90
C ALA A 88 8.20 -22.11 8.27
N LEU A 89 8.93 -23.19 8.58
CA LEU A 89 10.24 -23.49 7.97
C LEU A 89 10.13 -23.66 6.45
N MET A 90 9.15 -24.44 5.98
CA MET A 90 8.98 -24.70 4.55
C MET A 90 8.52 -23.47 3.77
N ILE A 91 7.71 -22.59 4.36
CA ILE A 91 7.35 -21.31 3.75
C ILE A 91 8.59 -20.43 3.59
N ALA A 92 9.41 -20.29 4.64
CA ALA A 92 10.65 -19.51 4.56
C ALA A 92 11.61 -20.09 3.52
N ASN A 93 11.80 -21.42 3.52
CA ASN A 93 12.67 -22.10 2.57
C ASN A 93 12.22 -21.88 1.12
N ALA A 94 10.91 -21.98 0.83
CA ALA A 94 10.40 -21.69 -0.50
C ALA A 94 10.67 -20.24 -0.94
N LYS A 95 10.65 -19.28 -0.02
CA LYS A 95 10.85 -17.85 -0.30
C LYS A 95 12.30 -17.49 -0.58
N VAL A 96 13.23 -17.98 0.24
CA VAL A 96 14.67 -17.68 0.11
C VAL A 96 15.31 -18.36 -1.11
N ASN A 97 14.65 -19.37 -1.68
CA ASN A 97 15.09 -20.06 -2.91
C ASN A 97 14.48 -19.46 -4.19
N LEU A 98 13.73 -18.36 -4.13
CA LEU A 98 13.25 -17.69 -5.33
C LEU A 98 14.40 -16.96 -6.04
N ALA A 99 14.53 -17.20 -7.34
CA ALA A 99 15.39 -16.39 -8.17
C ALA A 99 14.90 -14.93 -8.23
N PHE A 100 15.83 -14.01 -8.51
CA PHE A 100 15.58 -12.56 -8.49
C PHE A 100 14.38 -12.15 -9.36
N VAL A 101 14.34 -12.62 -10.62
CA VAL A 101 13.28 -12.24 -11.58
C VAL A 101 11.89 -12.74 -11.13
N PRO A 102 11.68 -14.02 -10.81
CA PRO A 102 10.42 -14.48 -10.22
C PRO A 102 10.01 -13.72 -8.95
N ALA A 103 10.95 -13.47 -8.03
CA ALA A 103 10.67 -12.73 -6.80
C ALA A 103 10.21 -11.28 -7.09
N LEU A 104 10.85 -10.62 -8.05
CA LEU A 104 10.50 -9.27 -8.50
C LEU A 104 9.07 -9.21 -9.05
N TYR A 105 8.71 -10.06 -10.02
CA TYR A 105 7.38 -10.02 -10.65
C TYR A 105 6.27 -10.47 -9.69
N ARG A 106 6.55 -11.42 -8.80
CA ARG A 106 5.65 -11.76 -7.69
C ARG A 106 5.46 -10.57 -6.74
N GLY A 107 6.51 -9.78 -6.51
CA GLY A 107 6.43 -8.52 -5.76
C GLY A 107 5.55 -7.48 -6.45
N ILE A 108 5.70 -7.30 -7.76
CA ILE A 108 4.88 -6.37 -8.55
C ILE A 108 3.40 -6.71 -8.42
N MET A 109 3.04 -7.96 -8.74
CA MET A 109 1.64 -8.38 -8.72
C MET A 109 1.04 -8.40 -7.32
N CYS A 110 1.84 -8.69 -6.29
CA CYS A 110 1.40 -8.55 -4.90
C CYS A 110 0.93 -7.13 -4.63
N ASN A 111 1.77 -6.13 -4.91
CA ASN A 111 1.45 -4.77 -4.48
C ASN A 111 0.46 -4.06 -5.40
N VAL A 112 0.28 -4.52 -6.64
CA VAL A 112 -0.87 -4.11 -7.46
C VAL A 112 -2.18 -4.44 -6.73
N LEU A 113 -2.33 -5.68 -6.25
CA LEU A 113 -3.55 -6.12 -5.55
C LEU A 113 -3.73 -5.46 -4.19
N VAL A 114 -2.65 -5.26 -3.42
CA VAL A 114 -2.70 -4.54 -2.13
C VAL A 114 -3.11 -3.09 -2.33
N CYS A 115 -2.49 -2.36 -3.27
CA CYS A 115 -2.85 -0.97 -3.54
C CYS A 115 -4.27 -0.83 -4.09
N LEU A 116 -4.75 -1.77 -4.90
CA LEU A 116 -6.16 -1.78 -5.33
C LEU A 116 -7.12 -1.97 -4.14
N ALA A 117 -6.82 -2.89 -3.22
CA ALA A 117 -7.62 -3.07 -2.00
C ALA A 117 -7.69 -1.79 -1.16
N VAL A 118 -6.53 -1.17 -0.90
CA VAL A 118 -6.45 0.10 -0.15
C VAL A 118 -7.19 1.22 -0.87
N TRP A 119 -7.06 1.31 -2.19
CA TRP A 119 -7.77 2.31 -2.99
C TRP A 119 -9.29 2.15 -2.89
N LEU A 120 -9.81 0.92 -2.99
CA LEU A 120 -11.24 0.63 -2.83
C LEU A 120 -11.74 1.00 -1.42
N CYS A 121 -10.90 0.87 -0.39
CA CYS A 121 -11.25 1.32 0.96
C CYS A 121 -11.51 2.83 1.07
N PHE A 122 -10.92 3.66 0.19
CA PHE A 122 -11.21 5.11 0.16
C PHE A 122 -12.63 5.42 -0.35
N ALA A 123 -13.20 4.55 -1.18
CA ALA A 123 -14.59 4.68 -1.63
C ALA A 123 -15.60 4.06 -0.64
N ALA A 124 -15.15 3.16 0.24
CA ALA A 124 -15.98 2.46 1.21
C ALA A 124 -16.48 3.38 2.34
N ARG A 125 -17.78 3.30 2.64
CA ARG A 125 -18.47 4.17 3.63
C ARG A 125 -18.72 3.51 4.99
N SER A 126 -18.40 2.23 5.14
CA SER A 126 -18.59 1.46 6.38
C SER A 126 -17.43 0.50 6.63
N VAL A 127 -17.25 0.05 7.87
CA VAL A 127 -16.24 -0.97 8.21
C VAL A 127 -16.50 -2.27 7.44
N THR A 128 -17.76 -2.69 7.35
CA THR A 128 -18.14 -3.90 6.59
C THR A 128 -17.75 -3.81 5.12
N SER A 129 -18.01 -2.66 4.46
CA SER A 129 -17.61 -2.48 3.06
C SER A 129 -16.09 -2.48 2.88
N ARG A 130 -15.32 -1.91 3.83
CA ARG A 130 -13.85 -2.00 3.83
C ARG A 130 -13.36 -3.45 3.94
N ILE A 131 -13.96 -4.24 4.85
CA ILE A 131 -13.63 -5.66 5.00
C ILE A 131 -13.85 -6.41 3.68
N LEU A 132 -15.02 -6.25 3.06
CA LEU A 132 -15.36 -6.97 1.83
C LEU A 132 -14.43 -6.65 0.64
N VAL A 133 -14.05 -5.38 0.47
CA VAL A 133 -13.12 -4.99 -0.62
C VAL A 133 -11.68 -5.42 -0.36
N ILE A 134 -11.30 -5.70 0.89
CA ILE A 134 -9.99 -6.24 1.26
C ILE A 134 -9.92 -7.75 1.04
N VAL A 135 -10.96 -8.49 1.41
CA VAL A 135 -10.92 -9.97 1.45
C VAL A 135 -10.49 -10.58 0.12
N PHE A 136 -11.11 -10.21 -0.99
CA PHE A 136 -10.86 -10.88 -2.27
C PHE A 136 -9.46 -10.57 -2.86
N PRO A 137 -9.00 -9.31 -2.98
CA PRO A 137 -7.67 -9.03 -3.52
C PRO A 137 -6.54 -9.64 -2.68
N ILE A 138 -6.70 -9.64 -1.35
CA ILE A 138 -5.68 -10.21 -0.45
C ILE A 138 -5.67 -11.73 -0.51
N THR A 139 -6.84 -12.36 -0.54
CA THR A 139 -6.95 -13.79 -0.76
C THR A 139 -6.30 -14.19 -2.08
N ALA A 140 -6.54 -13.44 -3.17
CA ALA A 140 -6.00 -13.73 -4.48
C ALA A 140 -4.46 -13.69 -4.50
N PHE A 141 -3.82 -12.64 -3.98
CA PHE A 141 -2.35 -12.55 -4.05
C PHE A 141 -1.68 -13.67 -3.23
N VAL A 142 -2.25 -14.00 -2.07
CA VAL A 142 -1.71 -15.06 -1.19
C VAL A 142 -1.91 -16.43 -1.83
N ALA A 143 -3.09 -16.69 -2.40
CA ALA A 143 -3.39 -17.95 -3.06
C ALA A 143 -2.48 -18.17 -4.28
N CYS A 144 -2.19 -17.11 -5.04
CA CYS A 144 -1.25 -17.12 -6.16
C CYS A 144 0.23 -17.21 -5.74
N GLY A 145 0.54 -17.08 -4.45
CA GLY A 145 1.92 -17.11 -3.96
C GLY A 145 2.75 -15.90 -4.38
N PHE A 146 2.10 -14.74 -4.51
CA PHE A 146 2.80 -13.47 -4.70
C PHE A 146 3.55 -13.05 -3.43
N GLU A 147 4.56 -12.21 -3.60
CA GLU A 147 5.54 -11.91 -2.56
C GLU A 147 5.30 -10.51 -1.96
N HIS A 148 5.11 -10.44 -0.64
CA HIS A 148 4.87 -9.20 0.09
C HIS A 148 6.02 -8.93 1.05
N SER A 149 6.78 -7.86 0.85
CA SER A 149 8.02 -7.62 1.58
C SER A 149 7.80 -7.59 3.09
N ILE A 150 6.74 -6.92 3.57
CA ILE A 150 6.45 -6.82 5.01
C ILE A 150 5.98 -8.16 5.59
N ALA A 151 5.32 -9.00 4.80
CA ALA A 151 4.94 -10.33 5.27
C ALA A 151 6.17 -11.23 5.39
N ASN A 152 7.11 -11.08 4.44
CA ASN A 152 8.36 -11.81 4.44
C ASN A 152 9.29 -11.42 5.61
N MET A 153 9.17 -10.19 6.13
CA MET A 153 9.83 -9.77 7.38
C MET A 153 9.37 -10.56 8.61
N PHE A 154 8.21 -11.23 8.56
CA PHE A 154 7.79 -12.18 9.58
C PHE A 154 8.11 -13.62 9.17
N PHE A 155 7.67 -14.05 7.98
CA PHE A 155 7.77 -15.46 7.56
C PHE A 155 9.21 -15.98 7.51
N ILE A 156 10.14 -15.20 6.95
CA ILE A 156 11.52 -15.67 6.77
C ILE A 156 12.25 -15.72 8.12
N PRO A 157 12.25 -14.67 8.97
CA PRO A 157 12.87 -14.76 10.29
C PRO A 157 12.23 -15.81 11.20
N MET A 158 10.91 -16.01 11.13
CA MET A 158 10.25 -17.10 11.86
C MET A 158 10.77 -18.46 11.38
N GLY A 159 10.88 -18.69 10.06
CA GLY A 159 11.45 -19.92 9.53
C GLY A 159 12.94 -20.11 9.85
N MET A 160 13.72 -19.03 9.94
CA MET A 160 15.10 -19.08 10.44
C MET A 160 15.16 -19.55 11.90
N ALA A 161 14.25 -19.06 12.75
CA ALA A 161 14.15 -19.54 14.14
C ALA A 161 13.76 -21.03 14.19
N MET A 162 12.91 -21.49 13.28
CA MET A 162 12.53 -22.91 13.15
C MET A 162 13.65 -23.80 12.65
N ALA A 163 14.51 -23.30 11.76
CA ALA A 163 15.68 -24.04 11.30
C ALA A 163 16.66 -24.38 12.44
N GLY A 164 16.64 -23.60 13.53
CA GLY A 164 17.41 -23.87 14.74
C GLY A 164 16.75 -24.82 15.76
N GLN A 165 15.49 -25.25 15.54
CA GLN A 165 14.79 -26.18 16.44
C GLN A 165 14.95 -27.63 15.97
N ALA A 166 15.56 -28.47 16.79
CA ALA A 166 15.88 -29.86 16.43
C ALA A 166 14.61 -30.69 16.18
N GLU A 167 13.57 -30.47 16.99
CA GLU A 167 12.27 -31.15 16.92
C GLU A 167 11.55 -30.81 15.61
N VAL A 168 11.62 -29.53 15.19
CA VAL A 168 11.02 -29.09 13.92
C VAL A 168 11.80 -29.66 12.73
N ALA A 169 13.14 -29.62 12.77
CA ALA A 169 13.97 -30.18 11.70
C ALA A 169 13.72 -31.69 11.54
N GLN A 170 13.63 -32.42 12.65
CA GLN A 170 13.32 -33.85 12.66
C GLN A 170 11.90 -34.11 12.12
N ALA A 171 10.89 -33.37 12.59
CA ALA A 171 9.51 -33.51 12.12
C ALA A 171 9.33 -33.13 10.64
N ALA A 172 10.14 -32.19 10.14
CA ALA A 172 10.14 -31.80 8.73
C ALA A 172 10.77 -32.86 7.82
N GLY A 173 11.62 -33.74 8.35
CA GLY A 173 12.38 -34.70 7.57
C GLY A 173 13.32 -34.05 6.55
N VAL A 174 13.74 -32.81 6.79
CA VAL A 174 14.61 -32.05 5.89
C VAL A 174 16.07 -32.22 6.27
N THR A 175 16.94 -32.25 5.27
CA THR A 175 18.39 -32.25 5.45
C THR A 175 18.93 -30.82 5.57
N ALA A 176 20.09 -30.65 6.21
CA ALA A 176 20.75 -29.35 6.31
C ALA A 176 21.00 -28.70 4.92
N ALA A 177 21.25 -29.51 3.89
CA ALA A 177 21.42 -29.05 2.52
C ALA A 177 20.14 -28.44 1.94
N GLN A 178 18.96 -28.97 2.28
CA GLN A 178 17.67 -28.48 1.77
C GLN A 178 17.24 -27.14 2.36
N ILE A 179 17.80 -26.73 3.51
CA ILE A 179 17.50 -25.47 4.18
C ILE A 179 18.71 -24.53 4.27
N THR A 180 19.77 -24.80 3.51
CA THR A 180 21.03 -24.03 3.55
C THR A 180 20.85 -22.53 3.27
N ASN A 181 19.81 -22.17 2.51
CA ASN A 181 19.51 -20.78 2.17
C ASN A 181 18.61 -20.08 3.21
N VAL A 182 18.12 -20.77 4.24
CA VAL A 182 17.31 -20.19 5.33
C VAL A 182 18.23 -19.45 6.32
N THR A 183 18.82 -18.36 5.84
CA THR A 183 19.82 -17.55 6.56
C THR A 183 19.51 -16.06 6.41
N ALA A 184 20.21 -15.21 7.15
CA ALA A 184 20.11 -13.76 6.98
C ALA A 184 20.46 -13.31 5.55
N LEU A 185 21.40 -13.99 4.88
CA LEU A 185 21.72 -13.70 3.48
C LEU A 185 20.57 -14.08 2.53
N GLY A 186 19.96 -15.26 2.73
CA GLY A 186 18.78 -15.67 1.97
C GLY A 186 17.59 -14.75 2.20
N PHE A 187 17.42 -14.24 3.43
CA PHE A 187 16.44 -13.21 3.74
C PHE A 187 16.66 -11.95 2.90
N VAL A 188 17.89 -11.42 2.84
CA VAL A 188 18.22 -10.25 2.03
C VAL A 188 18.02 -10.52 0.53
N HIS A 189 18.42 -11.69 0.03
CA HIS A 189 18.22 -12.10 -1.38
C HIS A 189 16.75 -12.16 -1.79
N ASN A 190 15.84 -12.49 -0.86
CA ASN A 190 14.40 -12.40 -1.12
C ASN A 190 13.90 -10.96 -0.95
N LEU A 191 14.27 -10.28 0.13
CA LEU A 191 13.68 -9.01 0.53
C LEU A 191 13.92 -7.90 -0.51
N ILE A 192 15.13 -7.84 -1.09
CA ILE A 192 15.49 -6.81 -2.09
C ILE A 192 14.58 -6.88 -3.34
N PRO A 193 14.55 -7.97 -4.12
CA PRO A 193 13.72 -8.03 -5.33
C PRO A 193 12.24 -7.87 -5.02
N VAL A 194 11.76 -8.43 -3.90
CA VAL A 194 10.36 -8.32 -3.49
C VAL A 194 9.99 -6.87 -3.15
N THR A 195 10.83 -6.15 -2.40
CA THR A 195 10.60 -4.74 -2.08
C THR A 195 10.64 -3.87 -3.33
N ILE A 196 11.60 -4.07 -4.23
CA ILE A 196 11.63 -3.37 -5.52
C ILE A 196 10.34 -3.63 -6.29
N GLY A 197 9.92 -4.89 -6.37
CA GLY A 197 8.69 -5.29 -7.04
C GLY A 197 7.47 -4.62 -6.41
N ASN A 198 7.36 -4.63 -5.08
CA ASN A 198 6.26 -3.98 -4.38
C ASN A 198 6.23 -2.47 -4.67
N VAL A 199 7.37 -1.77 -4.63
CA VAL A 199 7.43 -0.34 -4.98
C VAL A 199 6.94 -0.11 -6.41
N ILE A 200 7.38 -0.90 -7.38
CA ILE A 200 6.95 -0.79 -8.78
C ILE A 200 5.44 -1.01 -8.90
N GLY A 201 4.92 -2.09 -8.31
CA GLY A 201 3.50 -2.45 -8.37
C GLY A 201 2.57 -1.44 -7.70
N GLY A 202 2.98 -0.88 -6.56
CA GLY A 202 2.18 0.13 -5.87
C GLY A 202 2.25 1.51 -6.55
N SER A 203 3.43 1.89 -7.02
CA SER A 203 3.63 3.15 -7.74
C SER A 203 2.88 3.15 -9.08
N SER A 204 2.80 2.02 -9.77
CA SER A 204 2.05 1.91 -11.03
C SER A 204 0.56 2.11 -10.83
N VAL A 205 -0.04 1.51 -9.79
CA VAL A 205 -1.45 1.75 -9.42
C VAL A 205 -1.69 3.20 -9.05
N GLY A 206 -0.83 3.78 -8.20
CA GLY A 206 -0.93 5.19 -7.81
C GLY A 206 -0.83 6.14 -9.00
N MET A 207 0.08 5.86 -9.95
CA MET A 207 0.26 6.64 -11.17
C MET A 207 -0.92 6.50 -12.13
N LEU A 208 -1.46 5.29 -12.32
CA LEU A 208 -2.63 5.05 -13.19
C LEU A 208 -3.85 5.82 -12.69
N TYR A 209 -4.17 5.71 -11.40
CA TYR A 209 -5.28 6.46 -10.83
C TYR A 209 -5.04 7.97 -10.85
N TRP A 210 -3.80 8.40 -10.60
CA TRP A 210 -3.45 9.82 -10.71
C TRP A 210 -3.69 10.35 -12.14
N LEU A 211 -3.27 9.62 -13.18
CA LEU A 211 -3.50 9.98 -14.58
C LEU A 211 -4.99 10.07 -14.93
N VAL A 212 -5.79 9.08 -14.51
CA VAL A 212 -7.23 9.03 -14.79
C VAL A 212 -7.99 10.16 -14.10
N PHE A 213 -7.59 10.53 -12.88
CA PHE A 213 -8.27 11.57 -12.10
C PHE A 213 -7.64 12.97 -12.21
N LEU A 214 -6.61 13.15 -13.05
CA LEU A 214 -5.99 14.45 -13.30
C LEU A 214 -6.96 15.35 -14.08
N ARG A 215 -7.63 16.28 -13.39
CA ARG A 215 -8.50 17.29 -14.03
C ARG A 215 -7.67 18.27 -14.86
N LYS A 216 -8.21 18.71 -16.01
CA LYS A 216 -7.55 19.62 -16.96
C LYS A 216 -7.02 20.91 -16.31
N GLU A 217 -7.81 21.51 -15.40
CA GLU A 217 -7.45 22.73 -14.66
C GLU A 217 -6.20 22.55 -13.78
N ARG A 218 -6.03 21.37 -13.17
CA ARG A 218 -4.88 21.04 -12.32
C ARG A 218 -3.68 20.52 -13.11
N ALA A 219 -3.88 20.05 -14.34
CA ALA A 219 -2.80 19.56 -15.18
C ALA A 219 -1.80 20.67 -15.51
N ALA A 220 -2.28 21.91 -15.74
CA ALA A 220 -1.44 23.08 -15.97
C ALA A 220 -0.51 23.39 -14.78
N GLU A 221 -1.07 23.43 -13.57
CA GLU A 221 -0.32 23.67 -12.32
C GLU A 221 0.75 22.60 -12.08
N VAL A 222 0.40 21.34 -12.33
CA VAL A 222 1.31 20.20 -12.18
C VAL A 222 2.46 20.25 -13.18
N VAL A 223 2.19 20.52 -14.45
CA VAL A 223 3.23 20.61 -15.49
C VAL A 223 4.16 21.79 -15.23
N ALA A 224 3.62 22.91 -14.75
CA ALA A 224 4.42 24.06 -14.32
C ALA A 224 5.36 23.70 -13.15
N ALA A 225 4.85 22.97 -12.15
CA ALA A 225 5.65 22.52 -11.00
C ALA A 225 6.64 21.39 -11.35
N ARG A 226 6.36 20.58 -12.36
CA ARG A 226 7.18 19.43 -12.80
C ARG A 226 7.37 19.45 -14.31
N ARG A 227 8.24 20.35 -14.78
CA ARG A 227 8.49 20.60 -16.22
C ARG A 227 8.74 19.35 -17.07
N TRP A 228 9.34 18.30 -16.49
CA TRP A 228 9.58 17.03 -17.21
C TRP A 228 8.29 16.29 -17.61
N LEU A 229 7.16 16.52 -16.92
CA LEU A 229 5.86 15.95 -17.26
C LEU A 229 5.25 16.55 -18.53
N GLY A 230 5.69 17.73 -18.97
CA GLY A 230 5.21 18.36 -20.22
C GLY A 230 5.52 17.55 -21.48
N ARG A 231 6.39 16.53 -21.39
CA ARG A 231 6.66 15.57 -22.47
C ARG A 231 5.56 14.52 -22.65
N PHE A 232 4.76 14.28 -21.62
CA PHE A 232 3.76 13.21 -21.57
C PHE A 232 2.33 13.73 -21.36
N VAL A 233 2.20 14.92 -20.77
CA VAL A 233 0.91 15.57 -20.49
C VAL A 233 0.83 16.84 -21.32
N THR A 234 0.07 16.82 -22.41
CA THR A 234 -0.27 18.01 -23.18
C THR A 234 -1.37 18.78 -22.47
N VAL A 235 -1.01 19.93 -21.89
CA VAL A 235 -1.97 20.88 -21.36
C VAL A 235 -2.32 21.84 -22.50
N GLU A 236 -3.47 21.64 -23.14
CA GLU A 236 -4.07 22.75 -23.88
C GLU A 236 -4.42 23.83 -22.86
N ALA A 237 -3.76 24.98 -22.94
CA ALA A 237 -4.13 26.14 -22.16
C ALA A 237 -5.57 26.50 -22.54
N GLN A 238 -6.53 26.27 -21.63
CA GLN A 238 -7.83 26.90 -21.81
C GLN A 238 -7.61 28.41 -21.71
N PRO A 239 -8.14 29.21 -22.66
CA PRO A 239 -8.18 30.65 -22.46
C PRO A 239 -8.87 30.88 -21.11
N GLN A 240 -8.19 31.63 -20.24
CA GLN A 240 -8.72 32.00 -18.94
C GLN A 240 -10.13 32.52 -19.17
N LYS A 241 -11.15 31.79 -18.72
CA LYS A 241 -12.54 32.18 -18.93
C LYS A 241 -12.75 33.41 -18.04
N VAL A 242 -12.49 34.59 -18.58
CA VAL A 242 -12.75 35.86 -17.92
C VAL A 242 -14.23 35.83 -17.59
N TRP A 243 -14.54 35.74 -16.30
CA TRP A 243 -15.93 35.80 -15.87
C TRP A 243 -16.39 37.24 -16.08
N THR A 244 -17.22 37.43 -17.11
CA THR A 244 -17.93 38.68 -17.36
C THR A 244 -19.34 38.49 -16.78
N PRO A 245 -19.68 39.12 -15.64
CA PRO A 245 -21.05 39.06 -15.14
C PRO A 245 -22.00 39.63 -16.19
N ASP A 246 -23.19 39.06 -16.28
CA ASP A 246 -24.29 39.69 -17.01
C ASP A 246 -24.69 41.01 -16.31
N VAL A 247 -25.53 41.79 -17.00
CA VAL A 247 -25.93 43.14 -16.54
C VAL A 247 -26.62 43.08 -15.18
N GLU A 248 -27.45 42.07 -14.92
CA GLU A 248 -28.16 41.93 -13.63
C GLU A 248 -27.18 41.57 -12.52
N THR A 249 -26.28 40.62 -12.76
CA THR A 249 -25.25 40.24 -11.78
C THR A 249 -24.29 41.39 -11.48
N THR A 250 -23.96 42.20 -12.48
CA THR A 250 -23.11 43.40 -12.31
C THR A 250 -23.83 44.47 -11.47
N ALA A 251 -25.11 44.69 -11.72
CA ALA A 251 -25.94 45.60 -10.94
C ALA A 251 -26.10 45.12 -9.50
N LEU A 252 -26.27 43.81 -9.28
CA LEU A 252 -26.38 43.24 -7.96
C LEU A 252 -25.09 43.40 -7.15
N LEU A 253 -23.93 43.15 -7.78
CA LEU A 253 -22.63 43.34 -7.16
C LEU A 253 -22.35 44.81 -6.82
N SER A 254 -22.79 45.76 -7.64
CA SER A 254 -22.62 47.19 -7.35
C SER A 254 -23.52 47.64 -6.20
N VAL A 255 -24.75 47.13 -6.12
CA VAL A 255 -25.67 47.36 -4.98
C VAL A 255 -25.09 46.77 -3.69
N LEU A 256 -24.58 45.53 -3.74
CA LEU A 256 -23.98 44.88 -2.57
C LEU A 256 -22.69 45.58 -2.12
N ALA A 257 -21.87 46.07 -3.05
CA ALA A 257 -20.69 46.86 -2.71
C ALA A 257 -21.08 48.20 -2.06
N LYS A 258 -22.12 48.86 -2.57
CA LYS A 258 -22.64 50.11 -2.01
C LYS A 258 -23.26 49.89 -0.62
N ALA A 259 -23.99 48.79 -0.43
CA ALA A 259 -24.54 48.40 0.87
C ALA A 259 -23.46 48.04 1.91
N ARG A 260 -22.32 47.52 1.47
CA ARG A 260 -21.20 47.22 2.37
C ARG A 260 -20.56 48.50 2.94
N ASP A 261 -20.49 49.56 2.13
CA ASP A 261 -19.67 50.72 2.41
C ASP A 261 -20.50 51.98 2.80
N ASP A 262 -21.84 51.92 2.74
CA ASP A 262 -22.75 53.03 3.04
C ASP A 262 -23.87 52.63 4.03
N ALA A 263 -23.74 53.05 5.28
CA ALA A 263 -24.70 52.77 6.35
C ALA A 263 -26.05 53.49 6.16
N THR A 264 -26.09 54.60 5.42
CA THR A 264 -27.32 55.34 5.11
C THR A 264 -28.13 54.62 4.04
N PHE A 265 -27.45 53.99 3.07
CA PHE A 265 -28.07 53.15 2.06
C PHE A 265 -28.73 51.88 2.66
N LEU A 266 -28.08 51.25 3.66
CA LEU A 266 -28.66 50.12 4.39
C LEU A 266 -29.95 50.50 5.15
N ALA A 267 -30.01 51.70 5.73
CA ALA A 267 -31.19 52.19 6.42
C ALA A 267 -32.40 52.36 5.47
N GLN A 268 -32.18 52.94 4.29
CA GLN A 268 -33.23 53.13 3.27
C GLN A 268 -33.75 51.81 2.67
N LEU A 269 -32.90 50.79 2.59
CA LEU A 269 -33.28 49.44 2.17
C LEU A 269 -34.14 48.70 3.20
N SER A 270 -34.07 49.08 4.48
CA SER A 270 -34.89 48.48 5.54
C SER A 270 -36.30 49.07 5.66
N GLU A 271 -36.54 50.21 5.01
CA GLU A 271 -37.83 50.92 5.02
C GLU A 271 -38.73 50.59 3.79
N ASN A 272 -38.19 49.87 2.79
CA ASN A 272 -38.92 49.40 1.60
C ASN A 272 -39.03 47.88 1.58
#